data_AF-A0A3B3C462-F1
#
_entry.id   AF-A0A3B3C462-F1
#
_cell.length_a   1.000
_cell.length_b   1.000
_cell.length_c   1.000
_cell.angle_alpha   90.00
_cell.angle_beta   90.00
_cell.angle_gamma   90.00
#
_symmetry.space_group_name_H-M   'P 1'
#
loop_
_entity.id
_entity.type
_entity.pdbx_description
1 polymer ?
#
loop_
_entity_poly.entity_id
_entity_poly.type
_entity_poly.pdbx_seq_one_letter_code
_entity_poly.pdbx_strand_id
1 'polypeptide(L)'
;MTSYALANRGKLNRQILYKFASPDLSHWPVPRKYVYTVEATAYALLALVKTKSFEDAKPVVRWFNRQQFVGGHYGSTQATNIVYQALAEYWTNAPEPEYDLKVDILLPGKSKPDKYEFNRDNSYATRTSRIKDINKDVKVRATGSGEAVVKMVSLYYALPQEKESDCQNFDVSVQLLPDKNIGDKKVYKLQIEVLYKDSERDATMSILDIGLLTGFTPNLDDLKALSGGRARIVSKFEMDTALSEKGSLIIYLDKVSHTRPEEITFRIQETIPVGVLQPAAVSVYEYYEQTPCVKFYHPEREAGQLMQLCRGDVCTCAEENCSMQRKGQINNDERATKICESTETSKIEYVYKVLVEEADYKQSIDTYTMRVQDSIKEGSTDVSPMRNLREFVNYPHCREALNLLKGKTYLIMGSSGDIYRDEKQQT
;
A
#
# COMPACT_ATOMS: atom_id res chain seq x y z
N MET A 1 18.03 29.05 1.21
CA MET A 1 17.13 30.16 1.62
C MET A 1 17.83 31.52 1.70
N THR A 2 18.82 31.74 2.58
CA THR A 2 19.48 33.06 2.74
C THR A 2 20.10 33.59 1.44
N SER A 3 20.71 32.73 0.63
CA SER A 3 21.26 33.12 -0.67
C SER A 3 20.22 33.71 -1.61
N TYR A 4 18.99 33.17 -1.63
CA TYR A 4 17.88 33.72 -2.42
C TYR A 4 17.44 35.09 -1.89
N ALA A 5 17.31 35.24 -0.57
CA ALA A 5 16.99 36.54 0.04
C ALA A 5 18.04 37.61 -0.30
N LEU A 6 19.32 37.25 -0.31
CA LEU A 6 20.41 38.14 -0.72
C LEU A 6 20.39 38.42 -2.23
N ALA A 7 20.07 37.42 -3.07
CA ALA A 7 19.91 37.60 -4.51
C ALA A 7 18.82 38.62 -4.84
N ASN A 8 17.69 38.60 -4.11
CA ASN A 8 16.62 39.59 -4.25
C ASN A 8 17.06 41.03 -3.92
N ARG A 9 18.14 41.20 -3.15
CA ARG A 9 18.76 42.49 -2.85
C ARG A 9 19.99 42.80 -3.71
N GLY A 10 20.28 41.97 -4.72
CA GLY A 10 21.48 42.10 -5.55
C GLY A 10 22.80 41.83 -4.83
N LYS A 11 22.76 41.15 -3.66
CA LYS A 11 23.91 40.89 -2.78
C LYS A 11 24.28 39.41 -2.71
N LEU A 12 23.99 38.63 -3.76
CA LEU A 12 24.29 37.20 -3.76
C LEU A 12 25.81 36.98 -3.75
N ASN A 13 26.29 36.25 -2.74
CA ASN A 13 27.66 35.73 -2.74
C ASN A 13 27.69 34.34 -3.36
N ARG A 14 28.18 34.25 -4.60
CA ARG A 14 28.27 32.99 -5.36
C ARG A 14 29.20 31.97 -4.72
N GLN A 15 30.34 32.40 -4.15
CA GLN A 15 31.29 31.50 -3.51
C GLN A 15 30.66 30.79 -2.32
N ILE A 16 29.90 31.52 -1.51
CA ILE A 16 29.18 30.94 -0.37
C ILE A 16 28.10 29.97 -0.86
N LEU A 17 27.36 30.31 -1.91
CA LEU A 17 26.35 29.42 -2.47
C LEU A 17 26.97 28.08 -2.93
N TYR A 18 28.02 28.12 -3.76
CA TYR A 18 28.63 26.91 -4.32
C TYR A 18 29.45 26.11 -3.31
N LYS A 19 29.87 26.70 -2.18
CA LYS A 19 30.54 25.98 -1.09
C LYS A 19 29.73 24.78 -0.58
N PHE A 20 28.40 24.88 -0.64
CA PHE A 20 27.48 23.85 -0.16
C PHE A 20 26.83 23.04 -1.30
N ALA A 21 27.26 23.23 -2.54
CA ALA A 21 26.73 22.50 -3.69
C ALA A 21 27.34 21.09 -3.76
N SER A 22 26.63 20.18 -4.45
CA SER A 22 27.14 18.87 -4.81
C SER A 22 28.35 18.98 -5.76
N PRO A 23 29.20 17.93 -5.86
CA PRO A 23 30.39 17.97 -6.73
C PRO A 23 30.08 18.23 -8.20
N ASP A 24 28.92 17.80 -8.68
CA ASP A 24 28.41 18.01 -10.04
C ASP A 24 27.59 19.31 -10.19
N LEU A 25 27.52 20.13 -9.15
CA LEU A 25 26.82 21.42 -9.09
C LEU A 25 25.32 21.34 -9.40
N SER A 26 24.71 20.17 -9.24
CA SER A 26 23.32 19.92 -9.59
C SER A 26 22.34 20.10 -8.43
N HIS A 27 22.79 20.00 -7.19
CA HIS A 27 21.92 20.12 -6.01
C HIS A 27 22.68 20.56 -4.75
N TRP A 28 21.93 20.89 -3.69
CA TRP A 28 22.46 21.33 -2.39
C TRP A 28 22.08 20.32 -1.30
N PRO A 29 22.94 19.32 -1.02
CA PRO A 29 22.64 18.27 -0.06
C PRO A 29 22.56 18.82 1.36
N VAL A 30 21.50 18.42 2.08
CA VAL A 30 21.30 18.72 3.51
C VAL A 30 21.40 17.43 4.30
N PRO A 31 22.22 17.37 5.37
CA PRO A 31 22.27 16.20 6.24
C PRO A 31 20.91 15.96 6.90
N ARG A 32 20.54 14.68 7.09
CA ARG A 32 19.25 14.13 7.56
C ARG A 32 18.38 13.55 6.45
N LYS A 33 17.57 14.37 5.76
CA LYS A 33 16.43 13.86 4.97
C LYS A 33 16.36 14.49 3.59
N TYR A 34 15.97 13.67 2.61
CA TYR A 34 15.98 14.00 1.19
C TYR A 34 15.06 15.19 0.83
N VAL A 35 13.90 15.32 1.48
CA VAL A 35 12.95 16.44 1.24
C VAL A 35 13.61 17.81 1.49
N TYR A 36 14.47 17.92 2.50
CA TYR A 36 15.18 19.17 2.79
C TYR A 36 16.24 19.50 1.74
N THR A 37 16.89 18.48 1.15
CA THR A 37 17.79 18.67 0.00
C THR A 37 17.02 19.23 -1.20
N VAL A 38 15.82 18.71 -1.46
CA VAL A 38 14.95 19.18 -2.55
C VAL A 38 14.56 20.65 -2.32
N GLU A 39 14.11 21.01 -1.12
CA GLU A 39 13.75 22.38 -0.77
C GLU A 39 14.95 23.34 -0.83
N ALA A 40 16.10 22.96 -0.25
CA ALA A 40 17.31 23.77 -0.26
C ALA A 40 17.81 24.04 -1.69
N THR A 41 17.77 23.01 -2.54
CA THR A 41 18.12 23.10 -3.96
C THR A 41 17.17 24.03 -4.71
N ALA A 42 15.88 24.07 -4.33
CA ALA A 42 14.88 24.91 -5.00
C ALA A 42 15.14 26.40 -4.73
N TYR A 43 15.49 26.74 -3.49
CA TYR A 43 15.96 28.08 -3.16
C TYR A 43 17.27 28.45 -3.86
N ALA A 44 18.17 27.49 -4.07
CA ALA A 44 19.40 27.74 -4.83
C ALA A 44 19.09 28.03 -6.30
N LEU A 45 18.20 27.27 -6.92
CA LEU A 45 17.72 27.52 -8.29
C LEU A 45 17.10 28.91 -8.42
N LEU A 46 16.20 29.30 -7.50
CA LEU A 46 15.62 30.64 -7.47
C LEU A 46 16.70 31.74 -7.36
N ALA A 47 17.74 31.53 -6.55
CA ALA A 47 18.85 32.49 -6.45
C ALA A 47 19.61 32.63 -7.78
N LEU A 48 19.90 31.53 -8.47
CA LEU A 48 20.60 31.51 -9.76
C LEU A 48 19.77 32.16 -10.87
N VAL A 49 18.48 31.85 -10.94
CA VAL A 49 17.53 32.45 -11.89
C VAL A 49 17.43 33.95 -11.66
N LYS A 50 17.35 34.38 -10.39
CA LYS A 50 17.28 35.81 -10.03
C LYS A 50 18.51 36.59 -10.50
N THR A 51 19.70 35.98 -10.46
CA THR A 51 20.94 36.58 -10.98
C THR A 51 21.20 36.26 -12.47
N LYS A 52 20.18 35.78 -13.20
CA LYS A 52 20.24 35.44 -14.64
C LYS A 52 21.37 34.46 -15.01
N SER A 53 21.74 33.59 -14.07
CA SER A 53 22.81 32.59 -14.25
C SER A 53 22.25 31.28 -14.79
N PHE A 54 21.69 31.33 -16.01
CA PHE A 54 20.91 30.22 -16.57
C PHE A 54 21.75 28.98 -16.91
N GLU A 55 23.01 29.14 -17.32
CA GLU A 55 23.91 28.01 -17.57
C GLU A 55 24.16 27.19 -16.30
N ASP A 56 24.33 27.86 -15.16
CA ASP A 56 24.51 27.20 -13.87
C ASP A 56 23.19 26.60 -13.33
N ALA A 57 22.05 27.15 -13.75
CA ALA A 57 20.74 26.65 -13.36
C ALA A 57 20.32 25.38 -14.13
N LYS A 58 20.83 25.17 -15.36
CA LYS A 58 20.48 24.01 -16.21
C LYS A 58 20.70 22.66 -15.50
N PRO A 59 21.87 22.35 -14.90
CA PRO A 59 22.07 21.09 -14.18
C PRO A 59 21.07 20.88 -13.04
N VAL A 60 20.68 21.97 -12.36
CA VAL A 60 19.74 21.94 -11.24
C VAL A 60 18.31 21.61 -11.71
N VAL A 61 17.88 22.20 -12.82
CA VAL A 61 16.59 21.88 -13.45
C VAL A 61 16.53 20.42 -13.89
N ARG A 62 17.60 19.92 -14.50
CA ARG A 62 17.71 18.49 -14.87
C ARG A 62 17.65 17.56 -13.67
N TRP A 63 18.24 17.98 -12.56
CA TRP A 63 18.16 17.22 -11.31
C TRP A 63 16.72 17.14 -10.80
N PHE A 64 15.97 18.25 -10.79
CA PHE A 64 14.56 18.26 -10.38
C PHE A 64 13.66 17.38 -11.24
N ASN A 65 13.92 17.30 -12.55
CA ASN A 65 13.18 16.41 -13.46
C ASN A 65 13.27 14.94 -13.03
N ARG A 66 14.35 14.54 -12.36
CA ARG A 66 14.56 13.17 -11.83
C ARG A 66 14.03 12.98 -10.41
N GLN A 67 13.78 14.05 -9.67
CA GLN A 67 13.37 14.00 -8.26
C GLN A 67 11.85 13.97 -8.06
N GLN A 68 11.07 14.23 -9.11
CA GLN A 68 9.62 14.37 -9.00
C GLN A 68 8.93 13.01 -8.81
N PHE A 69 8.23 12.84 -7.69
CA PHE A 69 7.48 11.63 -7.35
C PHE A 69 6.31 11.37 -8.30
N VAL A 70 5.74 10.16 -8.20
CA VAL A 70 4.48 9.79 -8.88
C VAL A 70 3.37 10.73 -8.40
N GLY A 71 2.54 11.24 -9.32
CA GLY A 71 1.55 12.28 -9.00
C GLY A 71 2.10 13.71 -9.02
N GLY A 72 3.38 13.89 -9.34
CA GLY A 72 3.96 15.20 -9.64
C GLY A 72 4.40 16.02 -8.42
N HIS A 73 4.34 15.47 -7.22
CA HIS A 73 4.81 16.16 -6.01
C HIS A 73 6.31 15.93 -5.76
N TYR A 74 6.88 16.67 -4.82
CA TYR A 74 8.30 16.64 -4.43
C TYR A 74 8.49 16.22 -2.97
N GLY A 75 7.65 15.30 -2.50
CA GLY A 75 7.70 14.71 -1.14
C GLY A 75 7.00 15.51 -0.04
N SER A 76 6.95 16.84 -0.10
CA SER A 76 6.15 17.67 0.83
C SER A 76 5.53 18.87 0.14
N THR A 77 4.50 19.47 0.73
CA THR A 77 3.84 20.67 0.19
C THR A 77 4.81 21.85 0.04
N GLN A 78 5.67 22.06 1.04
CA GLN A 78 6.66 23.15 1.00
C GLN A 78 7.69 22.93 -0.12
N ALA A 79 8.29 21.74 -0.19
CA ALA A 79 9.21 21.40 -1.26
C ALA A 79 8.53 21.52 -2.63
N THR A 80 7.31 21.00 -2.77
CA THR A 80 6.54 21.04 -4.02
C THR A 80 6.28 22.46 -4.49
N ASN A 81 5.79 23.34 -3.61
CA ASN A 81 5.49 24.73 -3.95
C ASN A 81 6.74 25.50 -4.38
N ILE A 82 7.83 25.40 -3.61
CA ILE A 82 9.07 26.13 -3.92
C ILE A 82 9.74 25.58 -5.19
N VAL A 83 9.72 24.26 -5.41
CA VAL A 83 10.26 23.68 -6.65
C VAL A 83 9.46 24.14 -7.86
N TYR A 84 8.13 24.10 -7.80
CA TYR A 84 7.30 24.59 -8.91
C TYR A 84 7.50 26.07 -9.19
N GLN A 85 7.62 26.89 -8.14
CA GLN A 85 7.97 28.30 -8.31
C GLN A 85 9.33 28.45 -8.99
N ALA A 86 10.35 27.72 -8.54
CA ALA A 86 11.70 27.78 -9.08
C ALA A 86 11.76 27.37 -10.56
N LEU A 87 11.10 26.27 -10.91
CA LEU A 87 11.01 25.79 -12.28
C LEU A 87 10.22 26.75 -13.17
N ALA A 88 9.09 27.27 -12.70
CA ALA A 88 8.30 28.25 -13.45
C ALA A 88 9.11 29.53 -13.72
N GLU A 89 9.80 30.06 -12.71
CA GLU A 89 10.67 31.22 -12.89
C GLU A 89 11.82 30.94 -13.87
N TYR A 90 12.41 29.74 -13.84
CA TYR A 90 13.42 29.34 -14.81
C TYR A 90 12.85 29.31 -16.23
N TRP A 91 11.77 28.57 -16.48
CA TRP A 91 11.19 28.43 -17.82
C TRP A 91 10.61 29.72 -18.39
N THR A 92 10.17 30.65 -17.54
CA THR A 92 9.67 31.97 -17.97
C THR A 92 10.80 32.89 -18.43
N ASN A 93 12.02 32.74 -17.90
CA ASN A 93 13.12 33.68 -18.13
C ASN A 93 14.29 33.10 -18.94
N ALA A 94 14.44 31.78 -18.97
CA ALA A 94 15.50 31.12 -19.70
C ALA A 94 15.19 31.07 -21.21
N PRO A 95 16.20 31.16 -22.09
CA PRO A 95 15.99 30.97 -23.52
C PRO A 95 15.49 29.56 -23.83
N GLU A 96 14.41 29.45 -24.61
CA GLU A 96 13.90 28.16 -25.10
C GLU A 96 14.83 27.59 -26.17
N PRO A 97 15.38 26.36 -26.00
CA PRO A 97 16.11 25.68 -27.06
C PRO A 97 15.17 25.16 -28.15
N GLU A 98 15.73 24.89 -29.33
CA GLU A 98 15.01 24.20 -30.41
C GLU A 98 14.59 22.79 -29.96
N TYR A 99 13.36 22.40 -30.30
CA TYR A 99 12.73 21.18 -29.82
C TYR A 99 12.12 20.39 -30.99
N ASP A 100 12.79 19.30 -31.39
CA ASP A 100 12.34 18.27 -32.33
C ASP A 100 12.81 16.91 -31.81
N LEU A 101 12.03 16.31 -30.91
CA LEU A 101 12.38 15.08 -30.22
C LEU A 101 11.42 13.95 -30.61
N LYS A 102 11.98 12.83 -31.05
CA LYS A 102 11.24 11.62 -31.40
C LYS A 102 11.55 10.53 -30.38
N VAL A 103 10.52 9.99 -29.76
CA VAL A 103 10.62 8.98 -28.70
C VAL A 103 9.84 7.74 -29.09
N ASP A 104 10.54 6.63 -29.27
CA ASP A 104 9.98 5.31 -29.50
C ASP A 104 9.99 4.50 -28.20
N ILE A 105 8.83 4.01 -27.77
CA ILE A 105 8.67 3.16 -26.58
C ILE A 105 8.23 1.77 -27.02
N LEU A 106 9.10 0.77 -26.88
CA LEU A 106 8.77 -0.63 -27.13
C LEU A 106 8.41 -1.31 -25.80
N LEU A 107 7.11 -1.60 -25.68
CA LEU A 107 6.54 -2.30 -24.54
C LEU A 107 6.63 -3.83 -24.71
N PRO A 108 6.75 -4.58 -23.61
CA PRO A 108 6.71 -6.04 -23.63
C PRO A 108 5.40 -6.54 -24.25
N GLY A 109 5.47 -7.59 -25.08
CA GLY A 109 4.32 -8.16 -25.77
C GLY A 109 3.83 -7.39 -27.01
N LYS A 110 4.33 -6.17 -27.28
CA LYS A 110 4.03 -5.44 -28.53
C LYS A 110 5.07 -5.73 -29.60
N SER A 111 4.61 -5.95 -30.83
CA SER A 111 5.47 -6.16 -32.01
C SER A 111 6.02 -4.86 -32.61
N LYS A 112 5.37 -3.72 -32.35
CA LYS A 112 5.78 -2.40 -32.83
C LYS A 112 5.89 -1.41 -31.66
N PRO A 113 6.88 -0.50 -31.67
CA PRO A 113 6.99 0.54 -30.66
C PRO A 113 5.87 1.59 -30.82
N ASP A 114 5.43 2.14 -29.70
CA ASP A 114 4.61 3.35 -29.67
C ASP A 114 5.54 4.54 -29.97
N LYS A 115 5.19 5.35 -30.97
CA LYS A 115 6.01 6.47 -31.44
C LYS A 115 5.41 7.80 -31.00
N TYR A 116 6.23 8.66 -30.44
CA TYR A 116 5.85 9.99 -30.00
C TYR A 116 6.80 11.03 -30.61
N GLU A 117 6.22 12.11 -31.12
CA GLU A 117 6.97 13.25 -31.65
C GLU A 117 6.61 14.49 -30.84
N PHE A 118 7.65 15.17 -30.37
CA PHE A 118 7.57 16.38 -29.59
C PHE A 118 8.25 17.52 -30.35
N ASN A 119 7.49 18.54 -30.67
CA ASN A 119 7.93 19.75 -31.34
C ASN A 119 7.62 20.96 -30.44
N ARG A 120 7.90 22.18 -30.93
CA ARG A 120 7.63 23.40 -30.17
C ARG A 120 6.16 23.54 -29.74
N ASP A 121 5.23 23.15 -30.61
CA ASP A 121 3.79 23.31 -30.40
C ASP A 121 3.23 22.34 -29.35
N ASN A 122 3.86 21.18 -29.17
CA ASN A 122 3.38 20.12 -28.28
C ASN A 122 4.40 19.67 -27.23
N SER A 123 5.47 20.45 -27.02
CA SER A 123 6.57 20.17 -26.08
C SER A 123 6.10 19.99 -24.64
N TYR A 124 5.00 20.63 -24.25
CA TYR A 124 4.37 20.51 -22.93
C TYR A 124 3.35 19.37 -22.83
N ALA A 125 3.08 18.64 -23.91
CA ALA A 125 2.07 17.58 -23.93
C ALA A 125 2.60 16.30 -23.27
N THR A 126 1.78 15.67 -22.42
CA THR A 126 2.10 14.36 -21.84
C THR A 126 1.59 13.24 -22.74
N ARG A 127 2.42 12.20 -22.94
CA ARG A 127 2.06 10.97 -23.66
C ARG A 127 2.09 9.79 -22.69
N THR A 128 1.15 8.85 -22.84
CA THR A 128 1.01 7.72 -21.92
C THR A 128 0.78 6.43 -22.70
N SER A 129 1.53 5.38 -22.33
CA SER A 129 1.26 3.99 -22.72
C SER A 129 1.04 3.15 -21.47
N ARG A 130 0.17 2.14 -21.57
CA ARG A 130 -0.14 1.21 -20.47
C ARG A 130 0.04 -0.24 -20.93
N ILE A 131 0.46 -1.10 -20.00
CA ILE A 131 0.54 -2.55 -20.16
C ILE A 131 -0.09 -3.23 -18.93
N LYS A 132 -0.57 -4.46 -19.11
CA LYS A 132 -1.13 -5.29 -18.02
C LYS A 132 -0.08 -6.28 -17.49
N ASP A 133 1.18 -5.86 -17.41
CA ASP A 133 2.30 -6.64 -16.91
C ASP A 133 3.20 -5.75 -16.06
N ILE A 134 3.74 -6.30 -14.98
CA ILE A 134 4.74 -5.65 -14.12
C ILE A 134 6.08 -6.37 -14.23
N ASN A 135 7.18 -5.69 -13.86
CA ASN A 135 8.54 -6.26 -13.84
C ASN A 135 9.01 -6.83 -15.19
N LYS A 136 8.71 -6.12 -16.27
CA LYS A 136 9.18 -6.42 -17.62
C LYS A 136 10.00 -5.27 -18.16
N ASP A 137 11.01 -5.59 -18.97
CA ASP A 137 11.88 -4.58 -19.56
C ASP A 137 11.14 -3.76 -20.63
N VAL A 138 11.30 -2.44 -20.56
CA VAL A 138 10.80 -1.49 -21.56
C VAL A 138 11.99 -0.87 -22.27
N LYS A 139 11.98 -0.86 -23.61
CA LYS A 139 13.03 -0.23 -24.40
C LYS A 139 12.57 1.16 -24.87
N VAL A 140 13.34 2.19 -24.53
CA VAL A 140 13.10 3.57 -24.93
C VAL A 140 14.22 4.02 -25.87
N ARG A 141 13.86 4.55 -27.03
CA ARG A 141 14.81 5.15 -27.97
C ARG A 141 14.39 6.59 -28.25
N ALA A 142 15.27 7.54 -27.97
CA ALA A 142 15.05 8.95 -28.24
C ALA A 142 16.05 9.45 -29.29
N THR A 143 15.58 10.24 -30.25
CA THR A 143 16.40 10.86 -31.31
C THR A 143 15.94 12.31 -31.54
N GLY A 144 16.84 13.16 -32.04
CA GLY A 144 16.56 14.58 -32.33
C GLY A 144 17.08 15.54 -31.25
N SER A 145 16.57 16.76 -31.24
CA SER A 145 16.95 17.85 -30.33
C SER A 145 15.87 18.11 -29.29
N GLY A 146 16.25 18.18 -28.02
CA GLY A 146 15.32 18.40 -26.91
C GLY A 146 15.64 17.51 -25.71
N GLU A 147 14.83 17.61 -24.66
CA GLU A 147 14.99 16.83 -23.43
C GLU A 147 13.63 16.37 -22.91
N ALA A 148 13.37 15.06 -22.93
CA ALA A 148 12.16 14.48 -22.36
C ALA A 148 12.44 13.65 -21.11
N VAL A 149 11.44 13.60 -20.23
CA VAL A 149 11.44 12.78 -19.02
C VAL A 149 10.50 11.60 -19.25
N VAL A 150 11.01 10.38 -19.08
CA VAL A 150 10.19 9.17 -19.11
C VAL A 150 10.00 8.67 -17.68
N LYS A 151 8.75 8.52 -17.26
CA LYS A 151 8.39 7.97 -15.95
C LYS A 151 7.64 6.66 -16.14
N MET A 152 8.08 5.64 -15.42
CA MET A 152 7.42 4.34 -15.36
C MET A 152 6.79 4.18 -13.99
N VAL A 153 5.49 3.88 -13.95
CA VAL A 153 4.72 3.71 -12.71
C VAL A 153 4.00 2.37 -12.79
N SER A 154 4.25 1.51 -11.80
CA SER A 154 3.58 0.23 -11.64
C SER A 154 2.57 0.33 -10.51
N LEU A 155 1.30 0.08 -10.82
CA LEU A 155 0.24 -0.02 -9.82
C LEU A 155 -0.07 -1.51 -9.60
N TYR A 156 0.06 -1.97 -8.36
CA TYR A 156 -0.21 -3.35 -7.98
C TYR A 156 -0.72 -3.39 -6.54
N TYR A 157 -1.48 -4.44 -6.22
CA TYR A 157 -1.87 -4.72 -4.84
C TYR A 157 -0.69 -5.37 -4.13
N ALA A 158 -0.14 -4.68 -3.14
CA ALA A 158 0.83 -5.25 -2.22
C ALA A 158 0.10 -5.89 -1.04
N LEU A 159 0.62 -7.00 -0.53
CA LEU A 159 0.13 -7.56 0.73
C LEU A 159 0.41 -6.56 1.86
N PRO A 160 -0.58 -6.24 2.71
CA PRO A 160 -0.37 -5.53 3.97
C PRO A 160 0.62 -6.30 4.83
N GLN A 161 1.80 -5.73 5.06
CA GLN A 161 2.79 -6.25 6.00
C GLN A 161 3.21 -5.09 6.90
N GLU A 162 3.12 -5.28 8.22
CA GLU A 162 3.84 -4.42 9.15
C GLU A 162 5.32 -4.74 9.00
N LYS A 163 6.12 -3.81 8.47
CA LYS A 163 7.57 -3.97 8.53
C LYS A 163 8.05 -3.32 9.81
N GLU A 164 8.97 -3.98 10.53
CA GLU A 164 9.65 -3.36 11.68
C GLU A 164 10.31 -2.01 11.31
N SER A 165 10.63 -1.81 10.03
CA SER A 165 11.17 -0.57 9.50
C SER A 165 10.18 0.60 9.44
N ASP A 166 8.87 0.38 9.55
CA ASP A 166 7.85 1.40 9.29
C ASP A 166 7.70 2.36 10.49
N CYS A 167 7.98 1.89 11.71
CA CYS A 167 7.80 2.64 12.96
C CYS A 167 9.13 3.12 13.58
N GLN A 168 10.01 3.68 12.75
CA GLN A 168 11.28 4.24 13.20
C GLN A 168 11.09 5.50 14.05
N ASN A 169 10.18 6.38 13.62
CA ASN A 169 10.00 7.71 14.19
C ASN A 169 8.86 7.80 15.21
N PHE A 170 7.90 6.86 15.18
CA PHE A 170 6.73 6.87 16.05
C PHE A 170 6.60 5.52 16.74
N ASP A 171 6.16 5.56 18.00
CA ASP A 171 5.64 4.41 18.72
C ASP A 171 4.12 4.52 18.72
N VAL A 172 3.45 3.48 18.21
CA VAL A 172 2.02 3.50 17.91
C VAL A 172 1.37 2.22 18.40
N SER A 173 0.34 2.38 19.22
CA SER A 173 -0.53 1.31 19.67
C SER A 173 -1.94 1.57 19.17
N VAL A 174 -2.56 0.56 18.56
CA VAL A 174 -3.93 0.64 18.07
C VAL A 174 -4.74 -0.51 18.67
N GLN A 175 -5.83 -0.16 19.35
CA GLN A 175 -6.72 -1.14 19.96
C GLN A 175 -8.15 -0.86 19.54
N LEU A 176 -8.87 -1.93 19.22
CA LEU A 176 -10.30 -1.87 18.92
C LEU A 176 -11.06 -2.60 20.03
N LEU A 177 -11.76 -1.85 20.88
CA LEU A 177 -12.46 -2.37 22.05
C LEU A 177 -13.97 -2.41 21.78
N PRO A 178 -14.70 -3.47 22.17
CA PRO A 178 -16.15 -3.49 22.05
C PRO A 178 -16.81 -2.44 22.95
N ASP A 179 -17.84 -1.76 22.45
CA ASP A 179 -18.68 -0.82 23.22
C ASP A 179 -20.15 -1.29 23.19
N LYS A 180 -21.03 -0.57 23.89
CA LYS A 180 -22.47 -0.86 23.90
C LYS A 180 -23.07 -0.70 22.50
N ASN A 181 -23.58 -1.81 21.98
CA ASN A 181 -24.29 -1.83 20.70
C ASN A 181 -25.51 -0.90 20.70
N ILE A 182 -25.81 -0.31 19.55
CA ILE A 182 -26.97 0.54 19.33
C ILE A 182 -27.99 -0.25 18.51
N GLY A 183 -28.95 -0.88 19.20
CA GLY A 183 -29.82 -1.88 18.58
C GLY A 183 -29.00 -3.08 18.10
N ASP A 184 -29.19 -3.47 16.84
CA ASP A 184 -28.46 -4.59 16.22
C ASP A 184 -27.10 -4.16 15.62
N LYS A 185 -26.73 -2.88 15.71
CA LYS A 185 -25.49 -2.35 15.14
C LYS A 185 -24.34 -2.49 16.10
N LYS A 186 -23.24 -3.10 15.65
CA LYS A 186 -22.00 -3.21 16.42
C LYS A 186 -21.35 -1.84 16.59
N VAL A 187 -20.91 -1.55 17.82
CA VAL A 187 -20.16 -0.34 18.13
C VAL A 187 -18.84 -0.72 18.77
N TYR A 188 -17.76 -0.11 18.30
CA TYR A 188 -16.42 -0.28 18.84
C TYR A 188 -15.82 1.06 19.21
N LYS A 189 -14.98 1.07 20.24
CA LYS A 189 -14.13 2.18 20.63
C LYS A 189 -12.74 1.95 20.04
N LEU A 190 -12.34 2.80 19.10
CA LEU A 190 -11.00 2.79 18.51
C LEU A 190 -10.11 3.69 19.36
N GLN A 191 -9.11 3.09 20.00
CA GLN A 191 -8.11 3.77 20.83
C GLN A 191 -6.76 3.74 20.12
N ILE A 192 -6.18 4.91 19.89
CA ILE A 192 -4.90 5.08 19.21
C ILE A 192 -3.98 5.87 20.14
N GLU A 193 -2.84 5.28 20.50
CA GLU A 193 -1.81 5.96 21.27
C GLU A 193 -0.60 6.22 20.38
N VAL A 194 -0.10 7.45 20.39
CA VAL A 194 1.03 7.88 19.57
C VAL A 194 2.07 8.59 20.43
N LEU A 195 3.33 8.18 20.30
CA LEU A 195 4.49 8.81 20.92
C LEU A 195 5.58 9.03 19.87
N TYR A 196 6.25 10.17 19.89
CA TYR A 196 7.37 10.45 18.99
C TYR A 196 8.69 9.89 19.56
N LYS A 197 9.44 9.13 18.75
CA LYS A 197 10.66 8.40 19.16
C LYS A 197 11.94 9.25 19.01
N ASP A 198 11.89 10.51 19.43
CA ASP A 198 13.04 11.42 19.43
C ASP A 198 13.40 11.80 20.86
N SER A 199 14.68 11.99 21.17
CA SER A 199 15.14 12.29 22.53
C SER A 199 15.16 13.78 22.87
N GLU A 200 15.05 14.66 21.86
CA GLU A 200 15.33 16.09 22.01
C GLU A 200 14.14 16.98 21.63
N ARG A 201 13.24 16.53 20.74
CA ARG A 201 12.13 17.36 20.25
C ARG A 201 10.82 16.61 20.15
N ASP A 202 9.73 17.36 20.26
CA ASP A 202 8.40 16.92 19.82
C ASP A 202 8.35 16.82 18.27
N ALA A 203 7.47 15.96 17.75
CA ALA A 203 7.12 15.99 16.34
C ALA A 203 6.38 17.30 16.04
N THR A 204 6.58 17.84 14.83
CA THR A 204 5.78 18.99 14.38
C THR A 204 4.37 18.54 13.99
N MET A 205 3.67 19.28 13.13
CA MET A 205 2.33 18.90 12.70
C MET A 205 2.33 17.48 12.13
N SER A 206 1.51 16.60 12.71
CA SER A 206 1.42 15.18 12.33
C SER A 206 0.03 14.86 11.82
N ILE A 207 -0.04 13.89 10.91
CA ILE A 207 -1.30 13.37 10.37
C ILE A 207 -1.48 11.94 10.86
N LEU A 208 -2.67 11.65 11.38
CA LEU A 208 -3.20 10.29 11.47
C LEU A 208 -4.15 10.06 10.30
N ASP A 209 -3.81 9.14 9.42
CA ASP A 209 -4.67 8.67 8.33
C ASP A 209 -5.21 7.28 8.70
N ILE A 210 -6.51 7.24 8.99
CA ILE A 210 -7.22 6.09 9.54
C ILE A 210 -8.14 5.55 8.44
N GLY A 211 -7.77 4.40 7.88
CA GLY A 211 -8.68 3.62 7.05
C GLY A 211 -9.79 3.04 7.93
N LEU A 212 -11.05 3.19 7.54
CA LEU A 212 -12.18 2.62 8.28
C LEU A 212 -12.42 1.18 7.82
N LEU A 213 -12.99 0.36 8.72
CA LEU A 213 -13.51 -0.95 8.36
C LEU A 213 -14.70 -0.77 7.40
N THR A 214 -14.81 -1.64 6.39
CA THR A 214 -15.92 -1.59 5.44
C THR A 214 -17.26 -1.66 6.18
N GLY A 215 -18.16 -0.70 5.92
CA GLY A 215 -19.46 -0.62 6.56
C GLY A 215 -19.45 0.04 7.95
N PHE A 216 -18.33 0.61 8.40
CA PHE A 216 -18.25 1.38 9.65
C PHE A 216 -18.10 2.87 9.39
N THR A 217 -18.65 3.68 10.29
CA THR A 217 -18.51 5.14 10.29
C THR A 217 -18.12 5.66 11.67
N PRO A 218 -17.29 6.71 11.78
CA PRO A 218 -16.92 7.27 13.07
C PRO A 218 -18.06 8.10 13.66
N ASN A 219 -18.12 8.14 14.99
CA ASN A 219 -19.02 9.02 15.70
C ASN A 219 -18.51 10.46 15.62
N LEU A 220 -19.27 11.33 14.95
CA LEU A 220 -18.88 12.72 14.73
C LEU A 220 -18.88 13.57 16.00
N ASP A 221 -19.66 13.21 17.01
CA ASP A 221 -19.73 13.99 18.26
C ASP A 221 -18.50 13.73 19.13
N ASP A 222 -17.98 12.50 19.14
CA ASP A 222 -16.70 12.16 19.77
C ASP A 222 -15.54 12.94 19.10
N LEU A 223 -15.51 12.97 17.76
CA LEU A 223 -14.48 13.73 17.01
C LEU A 223 -14.57 15.25 17.23
N LYS A 224 -15.79 15.80 17.32
CA LYS A 224 -16.00 17.22 17.69
C LYS A 224 -15.56 17.51 19.11
N ALA A 225 -15.74 16.59 20.05
CA ALA A 225 -15.25 16.73 21.42
C ALA A 225 -13.71 16.75 21.48
N LEU A 226 -13.04 15.91 20.68
CA LEU A 226 -11.57 15.86 20.59
C LEU A 226 -10.95 17.11 19.93
N SER A 227 -11.71 17.77 19.06
CA SER A 227 -11.29 19.00 18.36
C SER A 227 -11.76 20.29 19.05
N GLY A 228 -12.68 20.19 20.00
CA GLY A 228 -13.27 21.30 20.74
C GLY A 228 -12.55 21.63 22.05
N GLY A 229 -12.75 22.85 22.53
CA GLY A 229 -12.29 23.29 23.86
C GLY A 229 -10.88 23.90 23.90
N ARG A 230 -10.40 24.21 25.12
CA ARG A 230 -9.09 24.84 25.36
C ARG A 230 -7.92 23.85 25.39
N ALA A 231 -8.21 22.57 25.58
CA ALA A 231 -7.24 21.47 25.60
C ALA A 231 -7.49 20.51 24.44
N ARG A 232 -7.67 21.06 23.22
CA ARG A 232 -7.88 20.25 22.02
C ARG A 232 -6.61 19.44 21.71
N ILE A 233 -6.78 18.16 21.45
CA ILE A 233 -5.71 17.27 20.96
C ILE A 233 -5.73 17.27 19.43
N VAL A 234 -6.93 17.30 18.85
CA VAL A 234 -7.14 17.31 17.41
C VAL A 234 -7.32 18.74 16.91
N SER A 235 -6.52 19.15 15.93
CA SER A 235 -6.62 20.47 15.32
C SER A 235 -7.77 20.53 14.31
N LYS A 236 -7.90 19.49 13.50
CA LYS A 236 -8.92 19.32 12.47
C LYS A 236 -9.09 17.83 12.18
N PHE A 237 -10.28 17.45 11.72
CA PHE A 237 -10.48 16.15 11.10
C PHE A 237 -11.24 16.32 9.79
N GLU A 238 -10.99 15.41 8.84
CA GLU A 238 -11.63 15.37 7.53
C GLU A 238 -12.04 13.92 7.26
N MET A 239 -13.25 13.72 6.74
CA MET A 239 -13.65 12.42 6.19
C MET A 239 -13.51 12.50 4.68
N ASP A 240 -12.65 11.66 4.12
CA ASP A 240 -12.54 11.53 2.69
C ASP A 240 -13.52 10.46 2.21
N THR A 241 -14.63 10.92 1.62
CA THR A 241 -15.62 10.06 0.97
C THR A 241 -15.35 9.91 -0.54
N ALA A 242 -14.34 10.58 -1.09
CA ALA A 242 -14.12 10.73 -2.52
C ALA A 242 -12.94 9.90 -3.07
N LEU A 243 -11.91 9.61 -2.25
CA LEU A 243 -10.67 8.96 -2.72
C LEU A 243 -10.41 7.55 -2.17
N SER A 244 -11.22 7.05 -1.24
CA SER A 244 -11.06 5.70 -0.67
C SER A 244 -12.35 4.88 -0.80
N GLU A 245 -12.29 3.74 -1.49
CA GLU A 245 -13.39 2.76 -1.56
C GLU A 245 -13.84 2.26 -0.16
N LYS A 246 -13.00 2.44 0.86
CA LYS A 246 -13.25 2.04 2.26
C LYS A 246 -13.70 3.19 3.18
N GLY A 247 -13.63 4.44 2.71
CA GLY A 247 -13.72 5.65 3.53
C GLY A 247 -12.47 5.82 4.41
N SER A 248 -11.88 7.02 4.43
CA SER A 248 -10.77 7.35 5.33
C SER A 248 -11.10 8.55 6.21
N LEU A 249 -10.58 8.51 7.43
CA LEU A 249 -10.65 9.60 8.40
C LEU A 249 -9.23 10.14 8.59
N ILE A 250 -9.04 11.41 8.24
CA ILE A 250 -7.78 12.12 8.39
C ILE A 250 -7.90 13.01 9.62
N ILE A 251 -6.98 12.86 10.58
CA ILE A 251 -6.90 13.66 11.80
C ILE A 251 -5.57 14.42 11.78
N TYR A 252 -5.65 15.74 12.00
CA TYR A 252 -4.49 16.62 12.09
C TYR A 252 -4.17 16.90 13.56
N LEU A 253 -2.92 16.65 13.95
CA LEU A 253 -2.37 16.99 15.26
C LEU A 253 -1.38 18.16 15.13
N ASP A 254 -1.48 19.16 16.00
CA ASP A 254 -0.55 20.30 16.00
C ASP A 254 0.90 19.86 16.31
N LYS A 255 1.05 18.85 17.18
CA LYS A 255 2.32 18.21 17.55
C LYS A 255 2.07 16.82 18.15
N VAL A 256 3.11 15.99 18.20
CA VAL A 256 3.12 14.74 18.99
C VAL A 256 4.27 14.80 19.98
N SER A 257 3.98 14.58 21.26
CA SER A 257 5.03 14.64 22.28
C SER A 257 6.02 13.48 22.15
N HIS A 258 7.28 13.76 22.47
CA HIS A 258 8.31 12.74 22.62
C HIS A 258 8.44 12.19 24.05
N THR A 259 7.70 12.75 25.02
CA THR A 259 7.81 12.39 26.45
C THR A 259 6.58 11.68 26.99
N ARG A 260 5.40 11.93 26.42
CA ARG A 260 4.12 11.38 26.87
C ARG A 260 3.31 10.91 25.67
N PRO A 261 2.76 9.68 25.71
CA PRO A 261 1.86 9.23 24.66
C PRO A 261 0.62 10.11 24.60
N GLU A 262 0.24 10.51 23.38
CA GLU A 262 -1.03 11.18 23.11
C GLU A 262 -2.06 10.11 22.76
N GLU A 263 -3.19 10.08 23.49
CA GLU A 263 -4.27 9.12 23.28
C GLU A 263 -5.43 9.79 22.51
N ILE A 264 -5.76 9.24 21.35
CA ILE A 264 -6.92 9.63 20.54
C ILE A 264 -7.91 8.48 20.52
N THR A 265 -9.09 8.70 21.11
CA THR A 265 -10.11 7.66 21.27
C THR A 265 -11.48 8.14 20.84
N PHE A 266 -12.12 7.42 19.92
CA PHE A 266 -13.49 7.71 19.45
C PHE A 266 -14.24 6.43 19.07
N ARG A 267 -15.57 6.48 19.03
CA ARG A 267 -16.38 5.32 18.63
C ARG A 267 -16.54 5.23 17.13
N ILE A 268 -16.54 4.01 16.61
CA ILE A 268 -16.94 3.66 15.25
C ILE A 268 -18.16 2.73 15.33
N GLN A 269 -19.13 2.95 14.44
CA GLN A 269 -20.40 2.24 14.43
C GLN A 269 -20.66 1.59 13.07
N GLU A 270 -21.20 0.38 13.10
CA GLU A 270 -21.64 -0.36 11.93
C GLU A 270 -22.88 0.31 11.30
N THR A 271 -22.77 0.73 10.05
CA THR A 271 -23.88 1.28 9.26
C THR A 271 -24.40 0.28 8.24
N ILE A 272 -23.54 -0.58 7.72
CA ILE A 272 -23.86 -1.63 6.76
C ILE A 272 -23.28 -2.94 7.31
N PRO A 273 -24.11 -3.99 7.51
CA PRO A 273 -23.59 -5.27 7.97
C PRO A 273 -22.72 -5.91 6.89
N VAL A 274 -21.51 -6.32 7.26
CA VAL A 274 -20.54 -6.97 6.37
C VAL A 274 -20.18 -8.34 6.92
N GLY A 275 -20.20 -9.37 6.05
CA GLY A 275 -19.98 -10.76 6.48
C GLY A 275 -18.54 -11.07 6.88
N VAL A 276 -17.56 -10.65 6.06
CA VAL A 276 -16.13 -10.84 6.34
C VAL A 276 -15.47 -9.46 6.36
N LEU A 277 -15.06 -9.02 7.55
CA LEU A 277 -14.34 -7.76 7.70
C LEU A 277 -12.87 -7.96 7.30
N GLN A 278 -12.40 -7.08 6.43
CA GLN A 278 -10.97 -6.95 6.18
C GLN A 278 -10.35 -6.06 7.26
N PRO A 279 -9.11 -6.34 7.69
CA PRO A 279 -8.38 -5.43 8.54
C PRO A 279 -8.27 -4.03 7.93
N ALA A 280 -8.27 -3.03 8.79
CA ALA A 280 -8.06 -1.65 8.42
C ALA A 280 -6.75 -1.14 9.04
N ALA A 281 -6.21 -0.06 8.47
CA ALA A 281 -4.91 0.48 8.84
C ALA A 281 -5.04 1.87 9.45
N VAL A 282 -4.22 2.14 10.46
CA VAL A 282 -3.92 3.47 10.97
C VAL A 282 -2.49 3.78 10.58
N SER A 283 -2.28 4.93 9.95
CA SER A 283 -0.93 5.42 9.63
C SER A 283 -0.68 6.77 10.27
N VAL A 284 0.51 6.97 10.81
CA VAL A 284 0.95 8.26 11.38
C VAL A 284 2.26 8.71 10.76
N TYR A 285 2.34 9.98 10.40
CA TYR A 285 3.52 10.61 9.84
C TYR A 285 3.57 12.11 10.16
N GLU A 286 4.77 12.70 10.13
CA GLU A 286 4.93 14.14 10.23
C GLU A 286 4.60 14.77 8.87
N TYR A 287 3.92 15.92 8.83
CA TYR A 287 3.40 16.49 7.58
C TYR A 287 4.49 16.80 6.55
N TYR A 288 5.66 17.26 7.02
CA TYR A 288 6.80 17.56 6.16
C TYR A 288 7.70 16.35 5.91
N GLU A 289 7.41 15.22 6.55
CA GLU A 289 8.18 14.00 6.47
C GLU A 289 7.29 12.75 6.47
N GLN A 290 7.08 12.22 5.27
CA GLN A 290 6.19 11.09 5.01
C GLN A 290 6.90 9.74 5.21
N THR A 291 7.49 9.50 6.38
CA THR A 291 7.86 8.13 6.81
C THR A 291 6.75 7.61 7.71
N PRO A 292 5.70 6.96 7.16
CA PRO A 292 4.56 6.54 7.94
C PRO A 292 4.89 5.31 8.79
N CYS A 293 4.48 5.34 10.05
CA CYS A 293 4.29 4.14 10.86
C CYS A 293 2.87 3.65 10.63
N VAL A 294 2.72 2.40 10.18
CA VAL A 294 1.42 1.79 9.85
C VAL A 294 1.15 0.65 10.83
N LYS A 295 -0.05 0.65 11.42
CA LYS A 295 -0.56 -0.39 12.31
C LYS A 295 -1.94 -0.84 11.85
N PHE A 296 -2.19 -2.14 11.89
CA PHE A 296 -3.48 -2.69 11.50
C PHE A 296 -4.37 -2.99 12.72
N TYR A 297 -5.68 -2.95 12.51
CA TYR A 297 -6.65 -3.29 13.55
C TYR A 297 -7.82 -4.08 12.96
N HIS A 298 -8.37 -4.98 13.78
CA HIS A 298 -9.51 -5.83 13.44
C HIS A 298 -10.22 -6.24 14.74
N PRO A 299 -11.57 -6.37 14.76
CA PRO A 299 -12.31 -6.71 15.99
C PRO A 299 -11.93 -8.05 16.62
N GLU A 300 -11.65 -9.06 15.79
CA GLU A 300 -11.42 -10.45 16.23
C GLU A 300 -9.96 -10.90 16.10
N ARG A 301 -9.08 -10.08 15.51
CA ARG A 301 -7.70 -10.48 15.19
C ARG A 301 -6.71 -9.55 15.87
N GLU A 302 -5.72 -10.13 16.51
CA GLU A 302 -4.63 -9.39 17.13
C GLU A 302 -3.82 -8.62 16.07
N ALA A 303 -3.56 -7.34 16.32
CA ALA A 303 -2.86 -6.41 15.41
C ALA A 303 -3.40 -6.39 13.97
N GLY A 304 -4.68 -6.72 13.75
CA GLY A 304 -5.28 -6.72 12.42
C GLY A 304 -4.58 -7.62 11.39
N GLN A 305 -3.89 -8.67 11.84
CA GLN A 305 -3.15 -9.54 10.94
C GLN A 305 -4.08 -10.15 9.89
N LEU A 306 -3.65 -10.08 8.62
CA LEU A 306 -4.26 -10.87 7.57
C LEU A 306 -4.05 -12.35 7.90
N MET A 307 -5.09 -13.16 7.69
CA MET A 307 -4.89 -14.60 7.73
C MET A 307 -3.98 -14.97 6.56
N GLN A 308 -2.86 -15.62 6.87
CA GLN A 308 -1.91 -16.09 5.89
C GLN A 308 -1.64 -17.57 6.12
N LEU A 309 -1.63 -18.34 5.03
CA LEU A 309 -1.18 -19.72 5.01
C LEU A 309 0.31 -19.72 4.65
N CYS A 310 1.17 -19.80 5.66
CA CYS A 310 2.62 -19.84 5.47
C CYS A 310 3.16 -21.26 5.59
N ARG A 311 3.91 -21.72 4.58
CA ARG A 311 4.75 -22.93 4.63
C ARG A 311 6.20 -22.54 4.33
N GLY A 312 7.04 -22.54 5.35
CA GLY A 312 8.38 -21.94 5.24
C GLY A 312 8.27 -20.45 4.92
N ASP A 313 8.93 -20.01 3.84
CA ASP A 313 8.96 -18.61 3.40
C ASP A 313 7.82 -18.23 2.43
N VAL A 314 6.98 -19.19 2.04
CA VAL A 314 5.87 -18.96 1.09
C VAL A 314 4.57 -18.79 1.86
N CYS A 315 4.00 -17.60 1.81
CA CYS A 315 2.71 -17.27 2.42
C CYS A 315 1.65 -16.97 1.34
N THR A 316 0.50 -17.62 1.41
CA THR A 316 -0.68 -17.28 0.60
C THR A 316 -1.74 -16.60 1.45
N CYS A 317 -2.52 -15.70 0.85
CA CYS A 317 -3.63 -15.04 1.54
C CYS A 317 -4.72 -16.07 1.88
N ALA A 318 -5.15 -16.10 3.13
CA ALA A 318 -6.15 -17.03 3.67
C ALA A 318 -7.48 -16.34 3.98
N GLU A 319 -7.79 -15.24 3.29
CA GLU A 319 -9.10 -14.54 3.35
C GLU A 319 -10.08 -15.05 2.28
N GLU A 320 -10.00 -16.34 1.94
CA GLU A 320 -10.93 -16.95 0.99
C GLU A 320 -12.21 -17.41 1.69
N ASN A 321 -13.28 -17.54 0.91
CA ASN A 321 -14.54 -18.09 1.40
C ASN A 321 -14.36 -19.51 1.93
N CYS A 322 -14.91 -19.79 3.09
CA CYS A 322 -14.91 -21.13 3.67
C CYS A 322 -15.63 -22.14 2.76
N SER A 323 -15.00 -23.30 2.58
CA SER A 323 -15.70 -24.48 2.07
C SER A 323 -16.72 -24.95 3.12
N MET A 324 -18.01 -24.95 2.76
CA MET A 324 -19.08 -25.33 3.68
C MET A 324 -19.38 -26.82 3.60
N GLN A 325 -19.46 -27.48 4.76
CA GLN A 325 -19.91 -28.87 4.83
C GLN A 325 -21.40 -28.95 4.48
N ARG A 326 -21.75 -29.70 3.42
CA ARG A 326 -23.14 -29.99 3.08
C ARG A 326 -23.72 -31.02 4.05
N LYS A 327 -24.49 -30.56 5.05
CA LYS A 327 -25.15 -31.40 6.07
C LYS A 327 -26.54 -31.92 5.66
N GLY A 328 -27.08 -31.46 4.53
CA GLY A 328 -28.38 -31.90 4.01
C GLY A 328 -28.35 -33.28 3.37
N GLN A 329 -29.53 -33.91 3.20
CA GLN A 329 -29.67 -35.13 2.43
C GLN A 329 -29.59 -34.83 0.93
N ILE A 330 -28.40 -34.96 0.35
CA ILE A 330 -28.17 -34.84 -1.10
C ILE A 330 -28.26 -36.23 -1.72
N ASN A 331 -29.08 -36.41 -2.74
CA ASN A 331 -29.23 -37.67 -3.47
C ASN A 331 -27.95 -38.01 -4.28
N ASN A 332 -27.84 -39.26 -4.75
CA ASN A 332 -26.65 -39.69 -5.48
C ASN A 332 -26.56 -39.09 -6.89
N ASP A 333 -27.69 -38.78 -7.53
CA ASP A 333 -27.74 -38.23 -8.89
C ASP A 333 -27.21 -36.79 -8.95
N GLU A 334 -27.52 -35.97 -7.95
CA GLU A 334 -26.97 -34.62 -7.77
C GLU A 334 -25.47 -34.66 -7.51
N ARG A 335 -25.01 -35.62 -6.69
CA ARG A 335 -23.56 -35.82 -6.46
C ARG A 335 -22.86 -36.22 -7.75
N ALA A 336 -23.42 -37.15 -8.51
CA ALA A 336 -22.85 -37.59 -9.78
C ALA A 336 -22.78 -36.43 -10.80
N THR A 337 -23.83 -35.61 -10.86
CA THR A 337 -23.85 -34.42 -11.72
C THR A 337 -22.78 -33.41 -11.30
N LYS A 338 -22.62 -33.18 -9.99
CA LYS A 338 -21.59 -32.26 -9.47
C LYS A 338 -20.16 -32.75 -9.74
N ILE A 339 -19.91 -34.06 -9.63
CA ILE A 339 -18.60 -34.67 -9.94
C ILE A 339 -18.18 -34.44 -11.40
N CYS A 340 -19.17 -34.32 -12.30
CA CYS A 340 -18.97 -34.07 -13.72
C CYS A 340 -18.92 -32.58 -14.09
N GLU A 341 -19.00 -31.66 -13.12
CA GLU A 341 -19.02 -30.23 -13.38
C GLU A 341 -17.67 -29.73 -13.93
N SER A 342 -17.74 -29.14 -15.13
CA SER A 342 -16.62 -28.50 -15.82
C SER A 342 -17.08 -27.19 -16.46
N THR A 343 -17.40 -26.22 -15.62
CA THR A 343 -17.74 -24.86 -16.06
C THR A 343 -16.50 -23.97 -16.05
N GLU A 344 -16.59 -22.79 -16.64
CA GLU A 344 -15.50 -21.80 -16.65
C GLU A 344 -15.15 -21.27 -15.24
N THR A 345 -16.06 -21.42 -14.27
CA THR A 345 -15.90 -20.92 -12.89
C THR A 345 -15.80 -22.02 -11.82
N SER A 346 -16.18 -23.26 -12.14
CA SER A 346 -16.11 -24.42 -11.23
C SER A 346 -15.77 -25.67 -12.02
N LYS A 347 -14.66 -26.32 -11.67
CA LYS A 347 -14.17 -27.55 -12.28
C LYS A 347 -13.79 -28.54 -11.20
N ILE A 348 -14.50 -29.66 -11.14
CA ILE A 348 -14.15 -30.76 -10.22
C ILE A 348 -13.22 -31.72 -10.94
N GLU A 349 -11.99 -31.86 -10.45
CA GLU A 349 -10.96 -32.70 -11.06
C GLU A 349 -10.64 -33.94 -10.25
N TYR A 350 -10.76 -33.88 -8.91
CA TYR A 350 -10.59 -35.03 -8.04
C TYR A 350 -11.76 -35.22 -7.09
N VAL A 351 -12.01 -36.47 -6.70
CA VAL A 351 -13.04 -36.87 -5.75
C VAL A 351 -12.56 -38.02 -4.87
N TYR A 352 -12.45 -37.76 -3.57
CA TYR A 352 -11.92 -38.71 -2.60
C TYR A 352 -12.89 -38.97 -1.47
N LYS A 353 -12.98 -40.24 -1.08
CA LYS A 353 -13.59 -40.64 0.20
C LYS A 353 -12.46 -40.75 1.22
N VAL A 354 -12.50 -39.91 2.24
CA VAL A 354 -11.40 -39.74 3.20
C VAL A 354 -11.84 -39.98 4.63
N LEU A 355 -10.95 -40.54 5.45
CA LEU A 355 -11.12 -40.70 6.90
C LEU A 355 -10.24 -39.69 7.62
N VAL A 356 -10.81 -38.89 8.53
CA VAL A 356 -10.02 -37.95 9.34
C VAL A 356 -9.34 -38.72 10.48
N GLU A 357 -8.01 -38.82 10.45
CA GLU A 357 -7.24 -39.51 11.51
C GLU A 357 -6.79 -38.55 12.61
N GLU A 358 -6.42 -37.33 12.23
CA GLU A 358 -5.95 -36.30 13.15
C GLU A 358 -6.40 -34.92 12.70
N ALA A 359 -6.57 -34.03 13.69
CA ALA A 359 -6.86 -32.62 13.49
C ALA A 359 -5.96 -31.84 14.46
N ASP A 360 -5.09 -31.00 13.91
CA ASP A 360 -4.19 -30.11 14.63
C ASP A 360 -4.67 -28.67 14.42
N TYR A 361 -5.06 -28.01 15.52
CA TYR A 361 -5.64 -26.68 15.49
C TYR A 361 -4.59 -25.65 15.92
N LYS A 362 -4.17 -24.76 15.00
CA LYS A 362 -3.21 -23.68 15.31
C LYS A 362 -3.86 -22.31 15.22
N GLN A 363 -3.13 -21.27 15.61
CA GLN A 363 -3.64 -19.89 15.54
C GLN A 363 -3.80 -19.40 14.09
N SER A 364 -2.95 -19.85 13.18
CA SER A 364 -2.98 -19.43 11.78
C SER A 364 -3.75 -20.40 10.89
N ILE A 365 -3.58 -21.71 11.10
CA ILE A 365 -4.00 -22.76 10.18
C ILE A 365 -4.44 -24.01 10.95
N ASP A 366 -5.49 -24.66 10.49
CA ASP A 366 -5.84 -26.01 10.93
C ASP A 366 -5.36 -27.04 9.92
N THR A 367 -4.70 -28.08 10.41
CA THR A 367 -4.26 -29.21 9.58
C THR A 367 -5.07 -30.45 9.93
N TYR A 368 -5.68 -31.05 8.93
CA TYR A 368 -6.39 -32.33 9.05
C TYR A 368 -5.60 -33.40 8.31
N THR A 369 -5.07 -34.36 9.05
CA THR A 369 -4.42 -35.54 8.46
C THR A 369 -5.49 -36.55 8.11
N MET A 370 -5.70 -36.75 6.81
CA MET A 370 -6.77 -37.61 6.31
C MET A 370 -6.23 -38.77 5.48
N ARG A 371 -6.79 -39.97 5.68
CA ARG A 371 -6.49 -41.14 4.86
C ARG A 371 -7.49 -41.27 3.72
N VAL A 372 -7.00 -41.34 2.49
CA VAL A 372 -7.88 -41.63 1.33
C VAL A 372 -8.25 -43.11 1.34
N GLN A 373 -9.52 -43.41 1.60
CA GLN A 373 -10.06 -44.76 1.59
C GLN A 373 -10.41 -45.21 0.17
N ASP A 374 -10.97 -44.31 -0.63
CA ASP A 374 -11.43 -44.60 -1.99
C ASP A 374 -11.23 -43.38 -2.91
N SER A 375 -10.89 -43.66 -4.16
CA SER A 375 -10.64 -42.66 -5.20
C SER A 375 -11.69 -42.83 -6.30
N ILE A 376 -12.71 -41.98 -6.26
CA ILE A 376 -13.85 -42.04 -7.19
C ILE A 376 -13.50 -41.36 -8.51
N LYS A 377 -12.69 -40.30 -8.43
CA LYS A 377 -12.14 -39.57 -9.58
C LYS A 377 -10.72 -39.15 -9.25
N GLU A 378 -9.75 -39.65 -10.02
CA GLU A 378 -8.35 -39.26 -9.86
C GLU A 378 -8.07 -37.95 -10.59
N GLY A 379 -7.46 -37.01 -9.87
CA GLY A 379 -6.93 -35.79 -10.47
C GLY A 379 -5.64 -36.06 -11.25
N SER A 380 -5.26 -35.14 -12.14
CA SER A 380 -4.01 -35.20 -12.90
C SER A 380 -2.74 -34.97 -12.06
N THR A 381 -2.93 -34.49 -10.83
CA THR A 381 -1.89 -33.83 -10.03
C THR A 381 -1.49 -34.60 -8.78
N ASP A 382 -2.38 -35.41 -8.21
CA ASP A 382 -2.13 -36.25 -7.02
C ASP A 382 -1.81 -37.69 -7.45
N VAL A 383 -0.59 -38.14 -7.17
CA VAL A 383 -0.10 -39.46 -7.60
C VAL A 383 -0.43 -40.50 -6.52
N SER A 384 -1.13 -41.57 -6.92
CA SER A 384 -1.47 -42.72 -6.06
C SER A 384 -2.13 -42.30 -4.73
N PRO A 385 -3.31 -41.66 -4.77
CA PRO A 385 -3.97 -41.17 -3.55
C PRO A 385 -4.41 -42.30 -2.62
N MET A 386 -4.76 -43.48 -3.16
CA MET A 386 -5.38 -44.57 -2.43
C MET A 386 -4.53 -45.08 -1.25
N ARG A 387 -5.16 -45.21 -0.06
CA ARG A 387 -4.58 -45.66 1.23
C ARG A 387 -3.50 -44.77 1.84
N ASN A 388 -3.08 -43.72 1.14
CA ASN A 388 -2.09 -42.78 1.63
C ASN A 388 -2.71 -41.67 2.48
N LEU A 389 -1.87 -41.06 3.30
CA LEU A 389 -2.21 -39.87 4.07
C LEU A 389 -2.04 -38.62 3.21
N ARG A 390 -2.96 -37.68 3.39
CA ARG A 390 -2.94 -36.35 2.80
C ARG A 390 -3.28 -35.34 3.89
N GLU A 391 -2.53 -34.26 3.93
CA GLU A 391 -2.80 -33.14 4.81
C GLU A 391 -3.74 -32.16 4.10
N PHE A 392 -4.91 -31.96 4.68
CA PHE A 392 -5.86 -30.94 4.26
C PHE A 392 -5.72 -29.75 5.18
N VAL A 393 -5.73 -28.57 4.58
CA VAL A 393 -5.57 -27.31 5.30
C VAL A 393 -6.90 -26.58 5.34
N ASN A 394 -7.25 -26.03 6.51
CA ASN A 394 -8.43 -25.18 6.68
C ASN A 394 -8.06 -23.93 7.48
N TYR A 395 -8.92 -22.90 7.38
CA TYR A 395 -8.75 -21.67 8.12
C TYR A 395 -9.47 -21.73 9.48
N PRO A 396 -8.92 -21.12 10.55
CA PRO A 396 -9.55 -21.11 11.87
C PRO A 396 -10.98 -20.53 11.87
N HIS A 397 -11.24 -19.49 11.07
CA HIS A 397 -12.59 -18.91 10.93
C HIS A 397 -13.58 -19.85 10.21
N CYS A 398 -13.09 -20.88 9.52
CA CYS A 398 -13.89 -21.89 8.83
C CYS A 398 -14.15 -23.14 9.68
N ARG A 399 -13.67 -23.20 10.93
CA ARG A 399 -13.87 -24.36 11.82
C ARG A 399 -15.33 -24.72 12.00
N GLU A 400 -16.17 -23.73 12.26
CA GLU A 400 -17.60 -23.95 12.50
C GLU A 400 -18.34 -24.38 11.23
N ALA A 401 -17.98 -23.79 10.09
CA ALA A 401 -18.58 -24.08 8.79
C ALA A 401 -18.24 -25.50 8.28
N LEU A 402 -17.00 -25.96 8.51
CA LEU A 402 -16.52 -27.25 8.04
C LEU A 402 -16.80 -28.38 9.04
N ASN A 403 -16.56 -28.12 10.34
CA ASN A 403 -16.85 -29.00 11.47
C ASN A 403 -16.49 -30.48 11.25
N LEU A 404 -15.26 -30.74 10.79
CA LEU A 404 -14.76 -32.11 10.60
C LEU A 404 -14.40 -32.75 11.93
N LEU A 405 -14.76 -34.02 12.08
CA LEU A 405 -14.57 -34.77 13.31
C LEU A 405 -13.61 -35.93 13.08
N LYS A 406 -12.67 -36.10 14.00
CA LYS A 406 -11.75 -37.25 14.04
C LYS A 406 -12.54 -38.56 14.06
N GLY A 407 -12.10 -39.53 13.24
CA GLY A 407 -12.72 -40.84 13.10
C GLY A 407 -13.97 -40.90 12.21
N LYS A 408 -14.36 -39.78 11.58
CA LYS A 408 -15.47 -39.75 10.60
C LYS A 408 -14.95 -39.74 9.17
N THR A 409 -15.77 -40.28 8.28
CA THR A 409 -15.49 -40.35 6.84
C THR A 409 -16.25 -39.26 6.10
N TYR A 410 -15.58 -38.59 5.17
CA TYR A 410 -16.12 -37.49 4.36
C TYR A 410 -15.86 -37.73 2.87
N LEU A 411 -16.70 -37.13 2.04
CA LEU A 411 -16.52 -37.06 0.59
C LEU A 411 -16.01 -35.66 0.25
N ILE A 412 -14.81 -35.58 -0.34
CA ILE A 412 -14.17 -34.32 -0.73
C ILE A 412 -14.10 -34.26 -2.26
N MET A 413 -14.41 -33.10 -2.82
CA MET A 413 -14.36 -32.79 -4.24
C MET A 413 -13.60 -31.47 -4.42
N GLY A 414 -12.69 -31.40 -5.38
CA GLY A 414 -11.91 -30.18 -5.63
C GLY A 414 -11.23 -30.16 -6.99
N SER A 415 -10.42 -29.13 -7.22
CA SER A 415 -9.69 -28.86 -8.45
C SER A 415 -8.17 -28.94 -8.22
N SER A 416 -7.38 -29.12 -9.28
CA SER A 416 -5.91 -29.11 -9.18
C SER A 416 -5.34 -27.79 -8.67
N GLY A 417 -6.07 -26.68 -8.80
CA GLY A 417 -5.69 -25.38 -8.22
C GLY A 417 -5.68 -25.37 -6.69
N ASP A 418 -6.44 -26.28 -6.06
CA ASP A 418 -6.52 -26.40 -4.59
C ASP A 418 -5.34 -27.21 -4.00
N ILE A 419 -4.52 -27.83 -4.85
CA ILE A 419 -3.41 -28.70 -4.43
C ILE A 419 -2.12 -27.87 -4.35
N TYR A 420 -1.69 -27.56 -3.14
CA TYR A 420 -0.39 -26.94 -2.89
C TYR A 420 0.75 -27.95 -3.07
N ARG A 421 1.65 -27.69 -4.03
CA ARG A 421 2.87 -28.48 -4.25
C ARG A 421 4.06 -27.85 -3.54
N ASP A 422 4.78 -28.65 -2.77
CA ASP A 422 6.14 -28.33 -2.37
C ASP A 422 7.09 -28.82 -3.47
N GLU A 423 7.62 -27.90 -4.28
CA GLU A 423 8.59 -28.24 -5.35
C GLU A 423 9.87 -28.88 -4.79
N LYS A 424 10.08 -28.88 -3.47
CA LYS A 424 11.23 -29.48 -2.79
C LYS A 424 11.06 -30.95 -2.37
N GLN A 425 9.89 -31.56 -2.51
CA GLN A 425 9.66 -32.97 -2.13
C GLN A 425 9.61 -33.96 -3.31
N GLN A 426 10.02 -33.55 -4.51
CA GLN A 426 10.07 -34.42 -5.70
C GLN A 426 11.48 -34.91 -6.08
N THR A 427 12.41 -35.01 -5.13
CA THR A 427 13.69 -35.74 -5.32
C THR A 427 13.70 -37.05 -4.58
#